data_AF-A0A2E6BI05-F1
#
_entry.id   AF-A0A2E6BI05-F1
#
_cell.length_a   1.000
_cell.length_b   1.000
_cell.length_c   1.000
_cell.angle_alpha   90.00
_cell.angle_beta   90.00
_cell.angle_gamma   90.00
#
_symmetry.space_group_name_H-M   'P 1'
#
loop_
_entity.id
_entity.type
_entity.pdbx_description
1 polymer ?
#
loop_
_entity_poly.entity_id
_entity_poly.type
_entity_poly.pdbx_seq_one_letter_code
_entity_poly.pdbx_strand_id
1 'polypeptide(L)'
;MLSRTKMFSESWFRSTRVILLTLAVLIVGALLTTLSWQGAIRAVNLEDQDRFEEETGEGLELIQERMETYGQVIRGLKGLFVASNRVDREEFRNYANELALNENYPGILGIAFAQDLDPESLDAHIERI
;
A
#
# COMPACT_ATOMS: atom_id res chain seq x y z
N MET A 1 50.83 37.07 -61.80
CA MET A 1 50.00 35.86 -61.68
C MET A 1 50.46 35.11 -60.43
N LEU A 2 49.53 34.71 -59.55
CA LEU A 2 49.72 33.92 -58.31
C LEU A 2 50.15 34.65 -57.02
N SER A 3 49.16 35.02 -56.17
CA SER A 3 49.06 34.52 -54.77
C SER A 3 47.79 35.06 -54.06
N ARG A 4 46.72 34.25 -54.01
CA ARG A 4 45.54 34.49 -53.14
C ARG A 4 45.17 33.29 -52.27
N THR A 5 46.01 32.25 -52.22
CA THR A 5 45.68 30.96 -51.60
C THR A 5 46.14 30.81 -50.15
N LYS A 6 47.04 31.67 -49.64
CA LYS A 6 47.53 31.54 -48.25
C LYS A 6 46.67 32.23 -47.19
N MET A 7 45.76 33.14 -47.56
CA MET A 7 44.95 33.90 -46.58
C MET A 7 43.72 33.14 -46.06
N PHE A 8 43.31 32.07 -46.74
CA PHE A 8 42.09 31.31 -46.41
C PHE A 8 42.34 30.12 -45.46
N SER A 9 43.59 29.67 -45.33
CA SER A 9 43.94 28.47 -44.54
C SER A 9 44.04 28.78 -43.03
N GLU A 10 44.74 29.85 -42.65
CA GLU A 10 44.97 30.24 -41.25
C GLU A 10 43.68 30.61 -40.50
N SER A 11 42.76 31.32 -41.16
CA SER A 11 41.47 31.72 -40.57
C SER A 11 40.51 30.55 -40.43
N TRP A 12 40.52 29.61 -41.39
CA TRP A 12 39.72 28.39 -41.35
C TRP A 12 40.17 27.45 -40.22
N PHE A 13 41.48 27.26 -40.02
CA PHE A 13 42.02 26.47 -38.91
C PHE A 13 41.71 27.08 -37.53
N ARG A 14 41.73 28.42 -37.42
CA ARG A 14 41.41 29.11 -36.16
C ARG A 14 39.91 29.03 -35.83
N SER A 15 39.04 29.18 -36.83
CA SER A 15 37.59 29.00 -36.64
C SER A 15 37.21 27.57 -36.27
N THR A 16 37.78 26.55 -36.91
CA THR A 16 37.51 25.15 -36.57
C THR A 16 37.91 24.82 -35.14
N ARG A 17 39.06 25.34 -34.68
CA ARG A 17 39.50 25.20 -33.27
C ARG A 17 38.55 25.86 -32.28
N VAL A 18 38.09 27.08 -32.58
CA VAL A 18 37.15 27.80 -31.70
C VAL A 18 35.80 27.08 -31.66
N ILE A 19 35.29 26.60 -32.80
CA ILE A 19 34.04 25.83 -32.87
C ILE A 19 34.15 24.54 -32.05
N LEU A 20 35.27 23.81 -32.15
CA LEU A 20 35.50 22.60 -31.37
C LEU A 20 35.54 22.88 -29.85
N LEU A 21 36.17 23.98 -29.43
CA LEU A 21 36.17 24.39 -28.02
C LEU A 21 34.77 24.76 -27.53
N THR A 22 34.01 25.53 -28.32
CA THR A 22 32.63 25.89 -27.99
C THR A 22 31.73 24.66 -27.89
N LEU A 23 31.85 23.72 -28.83
CA LEU A 23 31.11 22.46 -28.79
C LEU A 23 31.52 21.60 -27.59
N ALA A 24 32.81 21.54 -27.25
CA ALA A 24 33.29 20.81 -26.09
C ALA A 24 32.70 21.38 -24.78
N VAL A 25 32.70 22.71 -24.62
CA VAL A 25 32.08 23.37 -23.46
C VAL A 25 30.58 23.10 -23.39
N LEU A 26 29.88 23.15 -24.53
CA LEU A 26 28.45 22.86 -24.60
C LEU A 26 28.16 21.41 -24.21
N ILE A 27 28.93 20.44 -24.73
CA ILE A 27 28.78 19.03 -24.42
C ILE A 27 29.05 18.76 -22.94
N VAL A 28 30.10 19.35 -22.38
CA VAL A 28 30.42 19.20 -20.94
C VAL A 28 29.32 19.80 -20.07
N GLY A 29 28.84 21.00 -20.40
CA GLY A 29 27.73 21.63 -19.67
C GLY A 29 26.43 20.81 -19.75
N ALA A 30 26.10 20.29 -20.94
CA ALA A 30 24.95 19.42 -21.14
C ALA A 30 25.08 18.10 -20.38
N LEU A 31 26.27 17.47 -20.38
CA LEU A 31 26.55 16.25 -19.61
C LEU A 31 26.39 16.48 -18.11
N LEU A 32 27.00 17.55 -17.57
CA LEU A 32 26.89 17.88 -16.15
C LEU A 32 25.45 18.15 -15.74
N THR A 33 24.70 18.89 -16.56
CA THR A 33 23.28 19.18 -16.31
C THR A 33 22.46 17.90 -16.33
N THR A 34 22.68 17.02 -17.32
CA THR A 34 21.95 15.76 -17.46
C THR A 34 22.24 14.81 -16.30
N LEU A 35 23.50 14.70 -15.87
CA LEU A 35 23.87 13.86 -14.74
C LEU A 35 23.26 14.39 -13.43
N SER A 36 23.32 15.70 -13.22
CA SER A 36 22.73 16.34 -12.04
C SER A 36 21.22 16.16 -12.02
N TRP A 37 20.56 16.31 -13.16
CA TRP A 37 19.12 16.13 -13.31
C TRP A 37 18.69 14.68 -13.08
N GLN A 38 19.42 13.70 -13.61
CA GLN A 38 19.16 12.29 -13.36
C GLN A 38 19.33 11.92 -11.88
N GLY A 39 20.35 12.47 -11.22
CA GLY A 39 20.54 12.30 -9.78
C GLY A 39 19.37 12.86 -8.99
N ALA A 40 18.93 14.07 -9.33
CA ALA A 40 17.79 14.72 -8.69
C ALA A 40 16.48 13.94 -8.89
N ILE A 41 16.19 13.48 -10.12
CA ILE A 41 14.99 12.66 -10.39
C ILE A 41 15.02 11.36 -9.58
N ARG A 42 16.17 10.68 -9.52
CA ARG A 42 16.28 9.44 -8.74
C ARG A 42 16.04 9.67 -7.25
N ALA A 43 16.57 10.75 -6.69
CA ALA A 43 16.35 11.11 -5.30
C ALA A 43 14.87 11.41 -5.02
N VAL A 44 14.21 12.18 -5.88
CA VAL A 44 12.78 12.49 -5.77
C VAL A 44 11.93 11.22 -5.85
N ASN A 45 12.19 10.34 -6.83
CA ASN A 45 11.41 9.10 -6.97
C ASN A 45 11.57 8.16 -5.77
N LEU A 46 12.74 8.10 -5.14
CA LEU A 46 12.96 7.30 -3.94
C LEU A 46 12.20 7.89 -2.74
N GLU A 47 12.26 9.20 -2.56
CA GLU A 47 11.54 9.88 -1.49
C GLU A 47 10.01 9.76 -1.64
N ASP A 48 9.49 9.84 -2.87
CA ASP A 48 8.07 9.64 -3.15
C ASP A 48 7.61 8.20 -2.84
N GLN A 49 8.45 7.20 -3.14
CA GLN A 49 8.18 5.78 -2.84
C GLN A 49 8.17 5.53 -1.33
N ASP A 50 9.19 6.02 -0.61
CA ASP A 50 9.30 5.85 0.84
C ASP A 50 8.11 6.52 1.55
N ARG A 51 7.72 7.73 1.14
CA ARG A 51 6.55 8.42 1.69
C ARG A 51 5.25 7.67 1.41
N PHE A 52 5.09 7.11 0.20
CA PHE A 52 3.92 6.31 -0.12
C PHE A 52 3.84 5.05 0.76
N GLU A 53 4.96 4.37 0.99
CA GLU A 53 5.01 3.19 1.84
C GLU A 53 4.75 3.52 3.31
N GLU A 54 5.26 4.65 3.80
CA GLU A 54 4.97 5.15 5.16
C GLU A 54 3.47 5.46 5.32
N GLU A 55 2.89 6.24 4.40
CA GLU A 55 1.48 6.63 4.45
C GLU A 55 0.52 5.44 4.31
N THR A 56 0.88 4.44 3.49
CA THR A 56 0.02 3.26 3.26
C THR A 56 0.26 2.14 4.28
N GLY A 57 1.46 2.05 4.85
CA GLY A 57 1.84 1.05 5.83
C GLY A 57 0.99 1.11 7.09
N GLU A 58 0.82 2.31 7.65
CA GLU A 58 0.01 2.51 8.86
C GLU A 58 -1.44 2.06 8.67
N GLY A 59 -2.04 2.42 7.52
CA GLY A 59 -3.42 2.04 7.21
C GLY A 59 -3.59 0.52 7.04
N LEU A 60 -2.62 -0.13 6.41
CA LEU A 60 -2.62 -1.58 6.25
C LEU A 60 -2.46 -2.30 7.60
N GLU A 61 -1.57 -1.81 8.47
CA GLU A 61 -1.35 -2.37 9.80
C GLU A 61 -2.61 -2.26 10.67
N LEU A 62 -3.27 -1.10 10.67
CA LEU A 62 -4.53 -0.90 11.39
C LEU A 62 -5.65 -1.84 10.92
N ILE A 63 -5.72 -2.12 9.60
CA ILE A 63 -6.69 -3.10 9.07
C ILE A 63 -6.36 -4.51 9.58
N GLN A 64 -5.09 -4.90 9.55
CA GLN A 64 -4.67 -6.22 10.02
C GLN A 64 -4.97 -6.40 11.51
N GLU A 65 -4.62 -5.41 12.34
CA GLU A 65 -4.90 -5.43 13.78
C GLU A 65 -6.40 -5.58 14.07
N ARG A 66 -7.25 -4.86 13.33
CA ARG A 66 -8.72 -5.01 13.45
C ARG A 66 -9.19 -6.40 13.04
N MET A 67 -8.66 -6.96 11.96
CA MET A 67 -9.02 -8.31 11.51
C MET A 67 -8.60 -9.39 12.51
N GLU A 68 -7.42 -9.25 13.13
CA GLU A 68 -7.00 -10.14 14.22
C GLU A 68 -7.92 -10.05 15.43
N THR A 69 -8.30 -8.83 15.81
CA THR A 69 -9.24 -8.55 16.89
C THR A 69 -10.60 -9.22 16.62
N TYR A 70 -11.16 -9.06 15.42
CA TYR A 70 -12.41 -9.73 15.04
C TYR A 70 -12.27 -11.26 15.05
N GLY A 71 -11.11 -11.78 14.64
CA GLY A 71 -10.79 -13.20 14.75
C GLY A 71 -10.73 -13.70 16.19
N GLN A 72 -10.32 -12.86 17.15
CA GLN A 72 -10.38 -13.21 18.58
C GLN A 72 -11.83 -13.31 19.06
N VAL A 73 -12.71 -12.40 18.64
CA VAL A 73 -14.15 -12.48 18.97
C VAL A 73 -14.77 -13.79 18.49
N ILE A 74 -14.50 -14.19 17.25
CA ILE A 74 -15.01 -15.47 16.70
C ILE A 74 -14.43 -16.68 17.45
N ARG A 75 -13.14 -16.63 17.84
CA ARG A 75 -12.53 -17.68 18.66
C ARG A 75 -13.17 -17.76 20.06
N GLY A 76 -13.49 -16.62 20.66
CA GLY A 76 -14.27 -16.56 21.91
C GLY A 76 -15.65 -17.17 21.76
N LEU A 77 -16.34 -16.84 20.65
CA LEU A 77 -17.63 -17.44 20.30
C LEU A 77 -17.53 -18.97 20.20
N LYS A 78 -16.52 -19.47 19.49
CA LYS A 78 -16.26 -20.91 19.40
C LYS A 78 -16.00 -21.51 20.78
N GLY A 79 -15.26 -20.81 21.65
CA GLY A 79 -15.01 -21.20 23.03
C GLY A 79 -16.29 -21.45 23.82
N LEU A 80 -17.30 -20.58 23.69
CA LEU A 80 -18.62 -20.74 24.32
C LEU A 80 -19.27 -22.08 23.92
N PHE A 81 -19.30 -22.39 22.63
CA PHE A 81 -19.91 -23.62 22.11
C PHE A 81 -19.10 -24.88 22.41
N VAL A 82 -17.76 -24.78 22.54
CA VAL A 82 -16.90 -25.92 22.90
C VAL A 82 -16.99 -26.22 24.40
N ALA A 83 -17.12 -25.20 25.25
CA ALA A 83 -17.18 -25.37 26.70
C ALA A 83 -18.58 -25.75 27.23
N SER A 84 -19.61 -25.63 26.39
CA SER A 84 -21.02 -25.84 26.78
C SER A 84 -21.61 -27.07 26.07
N ASN A 85 -22.40 -27.87 26.78
CA ASN A 85 -23.09 -29.03 26.18
C ASN A 85 -24.17 -28.59 25.18
N ARG A 86 -24.81 -27.46 25.44
CA ARG A 86 -25.78 -26.81 24.58
C ARG A 86 -25.76 -25.33 24.90
N VAL A 87 -26.02 -24.50 23.89
CA VAL A 87 -26.21 -23.05 24.06
C VAL A 87 -27.59 -22.74 23.51
N ASP A 88 -28.50 -22.29 24.36
CA ASP A 88 -29.81 -21.81 23.91
C ASP A 88 -29.77 -20.34 23.46
N ARG A 89 -30.92 -19.84 22.96
CA ARG A 89 -31.00 -18.47 22.45
C ARG A 89 -30.83 -17.41 23.53
N GLU A 90 -31.26 -17.69 24.76
CA GLU A 90 -31.16 -16.74 25.86
C GLU A 90 -29.71 -16.67 26.36
N GLU A 91 -29.07 -17.82 26.53
CA GLU A 91 -27.64 -17.93 26.86
C GLU A 91 -26.77 -17.21 25.82
N PHE A 92 -27.03 -17.43 24.52
CA PHE A 92 -26.33 -16.73 23.46
C PHE A 92 -26.56 -15.22 23.49
N ARG A 93 -27.80 -14.77 23.74
CA ARG A 93 -28.13 -13.35 23.83
C ARG A 93 -27.43 -12.69 25.01
N ASN A 94 -27.40 -13.36 26.17
CA ASN A 94 -26.72 -12.87 27.36
C ASN A 94 -25.20 -12.77 27.11
N TYR A 95 -24.60 -13.79 26.51
CA TYR A 95 -23.20 -13.73 26.08
C TYR A 95 -22.93 -12.58 25.11
N ALA A 96 -23.77 -12.39 24.09
CA ALA A 96 -23.58 -11.35 23.09
C ALA A 96 -23.75 -9.94 23.66
N ASN A 97 -24.64 -9.77 24.63
CA ASN A 97 -24.81 -8.52 25.37
C ASN A 97 -23.60 -8.21 26.25
N GLU A 98 -23.08 -9.22 26.97
CA GLU A 98 -21.91 -9.07 27.85
C GLU A 98 -20.64 -8.72 27.06
N LEU A 99 -20.54 -9.20 25.82
CA LEU A 99 -19.43 -8.87 24.93
C LEU A 99 -19.38 -7.38 24.57
N ALA A 100 -20.50 -6.65 24.72
CA ALA A 100 -20.65 -5.23 24.44
C ALA A 100 -19.99 -4.79 23.13
N LEU A 101 -20.37 -5.47 22.03
CA LEU A 101 -19.72 -5.35 20.71
C LEU A 101 -19.56 -3.91 20.21
N ASN A 102 -20.55 -3.05 20.42
CA ASN A 102 -20.49 -1.65 19.99
C ASN A 102 -19.43 -0.84 20.73
N GLU A 103 -19.15 -1.18 21.99
CA GLU A 103 -18.19 -0.47 22.85
C GLU A 103 -16.78 -1.05 22.68
N ASN A 104 -16.67 -2.38 22.71
CA ASN A 104 -15.38 -3.07 22.71
C ASN A 104 -14.84 -3.39 21.31
N TYR A 105 -15.72 -3.49 20.31
CA TYR A 105 -15.37 -3.95 18.95
C TYR A 105 -16.06 -3.13 17.86
N PRO A 106 -15.76 -1.81 17.78
CA PRO A 106 -16.40 -0.92 16.83
C PRO A 106 -16.19 -1.40 15.38
N GLY A 107 -17.28 -1.46 14.61
CA GLY A 107 -17.29 -1.98 13.24
C GLY A 107 -17.88 -3.38 13.11
N ILE A 108 -18.02 -4.13 14.21
CA ILE A 108 -18.85 -5.36 14.24
C ILE A 108 -20.32 -4.95 14.33
N LEU A 109 -21.12 -5.33 13.34
CA LEU A 109 -22.58 -5.07 13.33
C LEU A 109 -23.35 -6.04 14.23
N GLY A 110 -22.83 -7.25 14.39
CA GLY A 110 -23.43 -8.30 15.20
C GLY A 110 -22.73 -9.63 15.01
N ILE A 111 -23.03 -10.54 15.93
CA ILE A 111 -22.62 -11.95 15.87
C ILE A 111 -23.86 -12.82 15.79
N ALA A 112 -23.76 -13.90 15.03
CA ALA A 112 -24.80 -14.89 14.90
C ALA A 112 -24.17 -16.28 14.85
N PHE A 113 -24.94 -17.28 15.28
CA PHE A 113 -24.60 -18.67 15.05
C PHE A 113 -25.72 -19.32 14.23
N ALA A 114 -25.34 -20.28 13.40
CA ALA A 114 -26.27 -21.13 12.67
C ALA A 114 -26.08 -22.56 13.17
N GLN A 115 -27.16 -23.16 13.68
CA GLN A 115 -27.16 -24.57 14.02
C GLN A 115 -27.33 -25.38 12.73
N ASP A 116 -26.48 -26.40 12.54
CA ASP A 116 -26.66 -27.37 11.47
C ASP A 116 -27.83 -28.30 11.84
N LEU A 117 -28.79 -28.44 10.92
CA LEU A 117 -30.06 -29.13 11.16
C LEU A 117 -30.41 -30.00 9.96
N ASP A 118 -30.79 -31.26 10.23
CA ASP A 118 -31.39 -32.11 9.22
C ASP A 118 -32.77 -31.57 8.81
N PRO A 119 -33.19 -31.70 7.53
CA PRO A 119 -34.48 -31.19 7.07
C PRO A 119 -35.68 -31.70 7.89
N GLU A 120 -35.61 -32.94 8.36
CA GLU A 120 -36.65 -33.58 9.19
C GLU A 120 -36.79 -32.94 10.58
N SER A 121 -35.75 -32.25 11.05
CA SER A 121 -35.70 -31.59 12.35
C SER A 121 -36.09 -30.10 12.31
N LEU A 122 -36.36 -29.56 11.12
CA LEU A 122 -36.65 -28.13 10.92
C LEU A 122 -37.93 -27.70 11.63
N ASP A 123 -39.03 -28.43 11.45
CA ASP A 123 -40.32 -28.10 12.05
C ASP A 123 -40.22 -28.08 13.59
N ALA A 124 -39.59 -29.12 14.15
CA ALA A 124 -39.32 -29.21 15.57
C ALA A 124 -38.36 -28.12 16.10
N HIS A 125 -37.48 -27.57 15.24
CA HIS A 125 -36.65 -26.43 15.59
C HIS A 125 -37.47 -25.14 15.59
N ILE A 126 -38.30 -24.91 14.57
CA ILE A 126 -39.17 -23.72 14.44
C ILE A 126 -40.15 -23.61 15.61
N GLU A 127 -40.75 -24.73 16.04
CA GLU A 127 -41.67 -24.73 17.21
C GLU A 127 -40.99 -24.40 18.54
N ARG A 128 -39.66 -24.54 18.61
CA ARG A 128 -38.86 -24.26 19.81
C ARG A 128 -38.33 -22.82 19.84
N ILE A 129 -38.51 -22.07 18.76
CA ILE A 129 -38.14 -20.64 18.65
C ILE A 129 -39.20 -19.78 19.29
#